data_AF-A0A0R3P272-F1
#
_entry.id   AF-A0A0R3P272-F1
#
_cell.length_a   1.000
_cell.length_b   1.000
_cell.length_c   1.000
_cell.angle_alpha   90.00
_cell.angle_beta   90.00
_cell.angle_gamma   90.00
#
_symmetry.space_group_name_H-M   'P 1'
#
loop_
_entity.id
_entity.type
_entity.pdbx_description
1 polymer ?
#
loop_
_entity_poly.entity_id
_entity_poly.type
_entity_poly.pdbx_seq_one_letter_code
_entity_poly.pdbx_strand_id
1 'polypeptide(L)'
;TSHWFYSYLRKIFSFQIGADGRRSQIYLALSTAAEFRDHLSSFSDYYASLGPPNTDNLPEDGKLKSEMMIKDYRRYYLDLKENARGRFLRVSQTITRGGPRSQIALPAQGMIEFRDALTDLLEEFGANDGGFKGDLPEERHMKVDNKNFYFDIGQNNRGVYMRISEVKNNFRTSITIPEKCWIRFRDIFNDYCDKMKKTSDPITADINLPTSANSLK
;
A
#
# COMPACT_ATOMS: atom_id res chain seq x y z
N THR A 1 1.27 -15.66 9.15
CA THR A 1 1.94 -14.34 9.02
C THR A 1 0.99 -13.19 8.67
N SER A 2 -0.22 -13.45 8.17
CA SER A 2 -1.21 -12.44 7.76
C SER A 2 -1.92 -11.68 8.90
N HIS A 3 -1.95 -12.23 10.11
CA HIS A 3 -2.71 -11.65 11.24
C HIS A 3 -2.04 -10.37 11.79
N TRP A 4 -0.71 -10.32 11.79
CA TRP A 4 0.05 -9.14 12.23
C TRP A 4 -0.07 -7.96 11.26
N PHE A 5 -0.13 -8.23 9.95
CA PHE A 5 -0.24 -7.19 8.91
C PHE A 5 -1.62 -6.52 8.90
N TYR A 6 -2.69 -7.30 9.04
CA TYR A 6 -4.05 -6.77 9.23
C TYR A 6 -4.16 -5.95 10.52
N SER A 7 -3.50 -6.38 11.59
CA SER A 7 -3.45 -5.64 12.85
C SER A 7 -2.72 -4.30 12.70
N TYR A 8 -1.57 -4.29 12.00
CA TYR A 8 -0.75 -3.08 11.81
C TYR A 8 -1.44 -2.02 10.93
N LEU A 9 -2.02 -2.42 9.79
CA LEU A 9 -2.81 -1.51 8.94
C LEU A 9 -4.12 -1.08 9.61
N ARG A 10 -4.80 -1.97 10.34
CA ARG A 10 -5.94 -1.53 11.17
C ARG A 10 -5.50 -0.50 12.19
N LYS A 11 -4.31 -0.60 12.77
CA LYS A 11 -3.81 0.31 13.80
C LYS A 11 -3.38 1.66 13.24
N ILE A 12 -2.85 1.70 12.01
CA ILE A 12 -2.49 2.96 11.32
C ILE A 12 -3.73 3.73 10.86
N PHE A 13 -4.76 3.04 10.35
CA PHE A 13 -6.02 3.67 9.94
C PHE A 13 -7.09 3.70 11.05
N SER A 14 -6.79 3.16 12.24
CA SER A 14 -7.60 3.29 13.45
C SER A 14 -6.97 4.33 14.35
N PHE A 15 -7.41 5.58 14.19
CA PHE A 15 -7.13 6.57 15.21
C PHE A 15 -7.96 6.26 16.45
N GLN A 16 -7.31 6.17 17.62
CA GLN A 16 -7.95 5.96 18.92
C GLN A 16 -7.52 7.11 19.81
N ILE A 17 -8.37 8.13 19.96
CA ILE A 17 -8.12 9.19 20.94
C ILE A 17 -9.45 9.57 21.58
N GLY A 18 -9.68 9.00 22.76
CA GLY A 18 -10.69 9.42 23.71
C GLY A 18 -10.10 9.20 25.11
N ALA A 19 -9.92 10.28 25.87
CA ALA A 19 -9.52 10.21 27.29
C ALA A 19 -10.58 9.48 28.16
N ASP A 20 -11.75 9.22 27.58
CA ASP A 20 -12.93 8.54 28.14
C ASP A 20 -13.04 7.06 27.72
N GLY A 21 -12.08 6.53 26.95
CA GLY A 21 -12.10 5.14 26.46
C GLY A 21 -13.03 4.88 25.27
N ARG A 22 -13.71 5.91 24.73
CA ARG A 22 -14.51 5.76 23.50
C ARG A 22 -13.60 5.64 22.28
N ARG A 23 -13.84 4.59 21.47
CA ARG A 23 -13.12 4.35 20.22
C ARG A 23 -13.86 5.04 19.08
N SER A 24 -13.24 6.05 18.48
CA SER A 24 -13.76 6.71 17.28
C SER A 24 -12.70 6.68 16.20
N GLN A 25 -13.02 6.02 15.07
CA GLN A 25 -12.10 5.78 13.95
C GLN A 25 -12.68 6.43 12.68
N ILE A 26 -11.79 6.91 11.80
CA ILE A 26 -12.14 7.36 10.46
C ILE A 26 -11.35 6.55 9.43
N TYR A 27 -11.91 6.36 8.24
CA TYR A 27 -11.26 5.57 7.18
C TYR A 27 -11.05 6.45 5.95
N LEU A 28 -9.80 6.60 5.53
CA LEU A 28 -9.40 7.41 4.38
C LEU A 28 -8.90 6.52 3.24
N ALA A 29 -9.29 6.86 2.01
CA ALA A 29 -8.63 6.35 0.81
C ALA A 29 -7.23 6.98 0.71
N LEU A 30 -6.27 6.35 0.02
CA LEU A 30 -4.91 6.88 -0.11
C LEU A 30 -4.91 8.24 -0.82
N SER A 31 -5.76 8.43 -1.82
CA SER A 31 -5.91 9.72 -2.50
C SER A 31 -6.44 10.80 -1.54
N THR A 32 -7.39 10.43 -0.67
CA THR A 32 -7.95 11.35 0.33
C THR A 32 -6.96 11.58 1.47
N ALA A 33 -6.10 10.61 1.79
CA ALA A 33 -5.02 10.79 2.76
C ALA A 33 -3.96 11.78 2.24
N ALA A 34 -3.67 11.77 0.93
CA ALA A 34 -2.80 12.76 0.30
C ALA A 34 -3.40 14.18 0.36
N GLU A 35 -4.68 14.32 -0.01
CA GLU A 35 -5.41 15.59 0.13
C GLU A 35 -5.43 16.06 1.59
N PHE A 36 -5.64 15.15 2.54
CA PHE A 36 -5.63 15.47 3.97
C PHE A 36 -4.24 15.95 4.45
N ARG A 37 -3.15 15.31 3.98
CA ARG A 37 -1.77 15.74 4.26
C ARG A 37 -1.52 17.17 3.78
N ASP A 38 -2.00 17.52 2.60
CA ASP A 38 -1.84 18.86 2.04
C ASP A 38 -2.62 19.90 2.87
N HIS A 39 -3.85 19.57 3.27
CA HIS A 39 -4.63 20.42 4.18
C HIS A 39 -3.97 20.61 5.55
N LEU A 40 -3.34 19.57 6.12
CA LEU A 40 -2.65 19.68 7.41
C LEU A 40 -1.54 20.74 7.40
N SER A 41 -0.84 20.90 6.27
CA SER A 41 0.15 21.98 6.11
C SER A 41 -0.53 23.36 6.21
N SER A 42 -1.61 23.55 5.46
CA SER A 42 -2.42 24.79 5.47
C SER A 42 -3.06 25.09 6.84
N PHE A 43 -3.44 24.07 7.60
CA PHE A 43 -3.93 24.24 8.98
C PHE A 43 -2.80 24.58 9.95
N SER A 44 -1.63 23.97 9.79
CA SER A 44 -0.46 24.25 10.62
C SER A 44 0.05 25.67 10.44
N ASP A 45 0.17 26.14 9.20
CA ASP A 45 0.61 27.51 8.90
C ASP A 45 -0.36 28.53 9.49
N TYR A 46 -1.67 28.27 9.36
CA TYR A 46 -2.69 29.09 9.98
C TYR A 46 -2.58 29.06 11.51
N TYR A 47 -2.42 27.88 12.12
CA TYR A 47 -2.24 27.75 13.57
C TYR A 47 -0.99 28.48 14.09
N ALA A 48 0.12 28.45 13.35
CA ALA A 48 1.35 29.18 13.68
C ALA A 48 1.17 30.70 13.57
N SER A 49 0.31 31.18 12.68
CA SER A 49 -0.04 32.60 12.55
C SER A 49 -0.99 33.10 13.65
N LEU A 50 -1.69 32.20 14.35
CA LEU A 50 -2.58 32.57 15.42
C LEU A 50 -1.78 32.97 16.66
N GLY A 51 -1.94 34.22 17.09
CA GLY A 51 -1.43 34.71 18.35
C GLY A 51 -2.06 34.05 19.59
N PRO A 52 -1.84 34.63 20.78
CA PRO A 52 -2.42 34.15 22.04
C PRO A 52 -3.93 33.95 21.92
N PRO A 53 -4.51 32.94 22.61
CA PRO A 53 -5.94 32.71 22.60
C PRO A 53 -6.69 33.95 23.09
N ASN A 54 -7.55 34.51 22.23
CA ASN A 54 -8.41 35.64 22.58
C ASN A 54 -9.74 35.09 23.09
N THR A 55 -9.93 35.09 24.41
CA THR A 55 -11.14 34.57 25.06
C THR A 55 -12.40 35.40 24.77
N ASP A 56 -12.24 36.65 24.34
CA ASP A 56 -13.34 37.62 24.26
C ASP A 56 -14.05 37.63 22.89
N ASN A 57 -13.47 37.02 21.86
CA ASN A 57 -14.00 37.02 20.48
C ASN A 57 -14.01 35.61 19.86
N LEU A 58 -14.34 34.58 20.64
CA LEU A 58 -14.53 33.24 20.09
C LEU A 58 -15.86 33.19 19.30
N PRO A 59 -15.84 32.73 18.03
CA PRO A 59 -17.08 32.43 17.30
C PRO A 59 -17.96 31.47 18.13
N GLU A 60 -19.29 31.57 18.01
CA GLU A 60 -20.23 30.75 18.81
C GLU A 60 -20.01 29.22 18.63
N ASP A 61 -19.52 28.79 17.46
CA ASP A 61 -19.14 27.38 17.20
C ASP A 61 -17.65 27.10 17.48
N GLY A 62 -16.86 28.10 17.86
CA GLY A 62 -15.42 27.99 18.15
C GLY A 62 -14.56 27.56 16.96
N LYS A 63 -15.08 27.65 15.73
CA LYS A 63 -14.36 27.30 14.49
C LYS A 63 -13.49 28.45 14.03
N LEU A 64 -12.23 28.17 13.78
CA LEU A 64 -11.25 29.13 13.29
C LEU A 64 -11.02 29.01 11.78
N LYS A 65 -10.95 27.77 11.28
CA LYS A 65 -10.77 27.45 9.86
C LYS A 65 -11.47 26.13 9.56
N SER A 66 -12.09 26.03 8.39
CA SER A 66 -12.80 24.83 7.95
C SER A 66 -12.46 24.48 6.51
N GLU A 67 -12.24 23.20 6.24
CA GLU A 67 -12.03 22.61 4.92
C GLU A 67 -12.91 21.37 4.73
N MET A 68 -13.13 20.96 3.48
CA MET A 68 -13.92 19.77 3.16
C MET A 68 -13.28 18.96 2.05
N MET A 69 -13.21 17.64 2.25
CA MET A 69 -12.81 16.68 1.23
C MET A 69 -13.98 15.78 0.89
N ILE A 70 -14.09 15.38 -0.38
CA ILE A 70 -15.18 14.51 -0.86
C ILE A 70 -14.58 13.32 -1.59
N LYS A 71 -15.01 12.11 -1.18
CA LYS A 71 -14.66 10.87 -1.87
C LYS A 71 -15.90 10.01 -2.05
N ASP A 72 -16.32 9.82 -3.30
CA ASP A 72 -17.53 9.09 -3.67
C ASP A 72 -18.77 9.63 -2.92
N TYR A 73 -19.30 8.85 -1.97
CA TYR A 73 -20.46 9.20 -1.14
C TYR A 73 -20.09 9.65 0.28
N ARG A 74 -18.79 9.81 0.56
CA ARG A 74 -18.25 10.21 1.86
C ARG A 74 -17.78 11.66 1.82
N ARG A 75 -18.12 12.41 2.86
CA ARG A 75 -17.66 13.79 3.09
C ARG A 75 -16.86 13.82 4.37
N TYR A 76 -15.66 14.40 4.28
CA TYR A 76 -14.78 14.62 5.41
C TYR A 76 -14.74 16.12 5.68
N TYR A 77 -15.15 16.52 6.87
CA TYR A 77 -15.11 17.90 7.33
C TYR A 77 -13.92 18.06 8.26
N LEU A 78 -13.07 19.04 7.97
CA LEU A 78 -11.87 19.37 8.73
C LEU A 78 -12.08 20.73 9.38
N ASP A 79 -12.34 20.76 10.68
CA ASP A 79 -12.63 21.98 11.43
C ASP A 79 -11.54 22.24 12.47
N LEU A 80 -10.71 23.27 12.29
CA LEU A 80 -9.81 23.74 13.34
C LEU A 80 -10.64 24.55 14.33
N LYS A 81 -10.71 24.08 15.58
CA LYS A 81 -11.53 24.66 16.65
C LYS A 81 -10.68 25.10 17.84
N GLU A 82 -11.16 26.10 18.56
CA GLU A 82 -10.61 26.58 19.82
C GLU A 82 -11.61 26.36 20.96
N ASN A 83 -11.13 25.83 22.09
CA ASN A 83 -11.90 25.69 23.31
C ASN A 83 -11.03 26.03 24.53
N ALA A 84 -11.62 25.98 25.72
CA ALA A 84 -10.92 26.26 26.98
C ALA A 84 -9.69 25.35 27.26
N ARG A 85 -9.56 24.21 26.55
CA ARG A 85 -8.42 23.28 26.67
C ARG A 85 -7.34 23.55 25.62
N GLY A 86 -7.59 24.43 24.66
CA GLY A 86 -6.69 24.77 23.56
C GLY A 86 -7.30 24.57 22.17
N ARG A 87 -6.43 24.49 21.16
CA ARG A 87 -6.82 24.35 19.75
C ARG A 87 -6.68 22.90 19.28
N PHE A 88 -7.65 22.44 18.48
CA PHE A 88 -7.67 21.08 17.95
C PHE A 88 -8.35 21.03 16.58
N LEU A 89 -7.87 20.16 15.70
CA LEU A 89 -8.49 19.85 14.42
C LEU A 89 -9.48 18.70 14.59
N ARG A 90 -10.77 18.98 14.36
CA ARG A 90 -11.82 17.97 14.32
C ARG A 90 -11.96 17.45 12.89
N VAL A 91 -11.81 16.14 12.72
CA VAL A 91 -12.03 15.46 11.43
C VAL A 91 -13.29 14.62 11.54
N SER A 92 -14.35 15.02 10.84
CA SER A 92 -15.65 14.36 10.86
C SER A 92 -15.95 13.70 9.51
N GLN A 93 -16.18 12.39 9.52
CA GLN A 93 -16.61 11.62 8.36
C GLN A 93 -18.13 11.44 8.40
N THR A 94 -18.81 11.79 7.31
CA THR A 94 -20.24 11.55 7.13
C THR A 94 -20.53 10.92 5.77
N ILE A 95 -21.61 10.15 5.69
CA ILE A 95 -22.10 9.54 4.45
C ILE A 95 -23.35 10.30 4.02
N THR A 96 -23.41 10.74 2.76
CA THR A 96 -24.49 11.62 2.23
C THR A 96 -25.90 11.05 2.36
N ARG A 97 -26.06 9.73 2.50
CA ARG A 97 -27.37 9.05 2.67
C ARG A 97 -27.74 8.75 4.14
N GLY A 98 -27.25 9.54 5.10
CA GLY A 98 -27.63 9.39 6.51
C GLY A 98 -26.96 8.20 7.22
N GLY A 99 -25.80 7.76 6.73
CA GLY A 99 -25.03 6.68 7.34
C GLY A 99 -24.32 7.09 8.65
N PRO A 100 -23.65 6.14 9.31
CA PRO A 100 -22.94 6.37 10.57
C PRO A 100 -21.93 7.51 10.43
N ARG A 101 -21.92 8.42 11.41
CA ARG A 101 -20.96 9.51 11.53
C ARG A 101 -19.83 9.07 12.46
N SER A 102 -18.59 9.26 12.03
CA SER A 102 -17.44 9.09 12.89
C SER A 102 -16.63 10.37 12.90
N GLN A 103 -15.99 10.67 14.02
CA GLN A 103 -15.17 11.87 14.15
C GLN A 103 -13.97 11.58 15.03
N ILE A 104 -12.86 12.26 14.76
CA ILE A 104 -11.67 12.29 15.61
C ILE A 104 -11.29 13.73 15.91
N ALA A 105 -10.55 13.93 16.99
CA ALA A 105 -9.98 15.21 17.35
C ALA A 105 -8.45 15.06 17.46
N LEU A 106 -7.73 15.84 16.68
CA LEU A 106 -6.27 15.91 16.67
C LEU A 106 -5.85 17.22 17.35
N PRO A 107 -5.03 17.19 18.41
CA PRO A 107 -4.47 18.42 18.98
C PRO A 107 -3.70 19.23 17.92
N ALA A 108 -3.86 20.55 17.90
CA ALA A 108 -3.21 21.39 16.87
C ALA A 108 -1.67 21.25 16.89
N GLN A 109 -1.09 21.05 18.06
CA GLN A 109 0.35 20.82 18.24
C GLN A 109 0.86 19.55 17.54
N GLY A 110 0.02 18.53 17.35
CA GLY A 110 0.38 17.27 16.69
C GLY A 110 0.13 17.24 15.18
N MET A 111 -0.30 18.34 14.56
CA MET A 111 -0.65 18.36 13.13
C MET A 111 0.57 18.13 12.22
N ILE A 112 1.74 18.67 12.59
CA ILE A 112 2.98 18.48 11.83
C ILE A 112 3.47 17.04 11.89
N GLU A 113 3.55 16.45 13.08
CA GLU A 113 3.95 15.05 13.24
C GLU A 113 3.01 14.11 12.47
N PHE A 114 1.71 14.42 12.48
CA PHE A 114 0.73 13.65 11.73
C PHE A 114 0.90 13.79 10.22
N ARG A 115 1.19 15.00 9.74
CA ARG A 115 1.48 15.26 8.32
C ARG A 115 2.71 14.48 7.87
N ASP A 116 3.77 14.46 8.68
CA ASP A 116 5.02 13.78 8.36
C ASP A 116 4.80 12.26 8.32
N ALA A 117 4.10 11.71 9.31
CA ALA A 117 3.72 10.30 9.30
C ALA A 117 2.83 9.91 8.11
N LEU A 118 1.94 10.80 7.66
CA LEU A 118 1.17 10.59 6.43
C LEU A 118 2.05 10.66 5.19
N THR A 119 3.04 11.54 5.17
CA THR A 119 3.97 11.69 4.03
C THR A 119 4.80 10.41 3.86
N ASP A 120 5.39 9.91 4.95
CA ASP A 120 6.13 8.64 4.93
C ASP A 120 5.27 7.47 4.42
N LEU A 121 4.02 7.39 4.89
CA LEU A 121 3.06 6.38 4.44
C LEU A 121 2.73 6.53 2.95
N LEU A 122 2.53 7.74 2.47
CA LEU A 122 2.19 8.00 1.07
C LEU A 122 3.39 7.79 0.13
N GLU A 123 4.61 8.00 0.61
CA GLU A 123 5.84 7.65 -0.12
C GLU A 123 6.03 6.14 -0.23
N GLU A 124 5.71 5.38 0.83
CA GLU A 124 5.82 3.92 0.82
C GLU A 124 4.73 3.24 -0.03
N PHE A 125 3.49 3.71 0.07
CA PHE A 125 2.32 3.03 -0.52
C PHE A 125 1.73 3.73 -1.75
N GLY A 126 2.16 4.96 -2.05
CA GLY A 126 1.62 5.79 -3.12
C GLY A 126 0.31 6.51 -2.75
N ALA A 127 0.06 7.64 -3.41
CA ALA A 127 -1.18 8.42 -3.26
C ALA A 127 -2.33 7.95 -4.16
N ASN A 128 -2.09 6.93 -4.98
CA ASN A 128 -3.10 6.35 -5.86
C ASN A 128 -3.87 5.27 -5.10
N ASP A 129 -5.20 5.24 -5.20
CA ASP A 129 -6.07 4.30 -4.47
C ASP A 129 -5.96 2.82 -4.93
N GLY A 130 -4.85 2.41 -5.52
CA GLY A 130 -4.64 1.04 -5.98
C GLY A 130 -5.62 0.60 -7.09
N GLY A 131 -6.21 1.57 -7.79
CA GLY A 131 -7.11 1.35 -8.92
C GLY A 131 -6.42 1.64 -10.25
N PHE A 132 -5.54 0.77 -10.73
CA PHE A 132 -5.20 0.78 -12.15
C PHE A 132 -6.50 0.53 -12.95
N LYS A 133 -6.82 1.44 -13.88
CA LYS A 133 -7.98 1.43 -14.77
C LYS A 133 -7.64 0.91 -16.18
N GLY A 134 -6.56 0.16 -16.33
CA GLY A 134 -6.18 -0.46 -17.60
C GLY A 134 -6.67 -1.89 -17.70
N ASP A 135 -6.89 -2.38 -18.92
CA ASP A 135 -7.08 -3.80 -19.17
C ASP A 135 -5.87 -4.57 -18.63
N LEU A 136 -6.13 -5.56 -17.77
CA LEU A 136 -5.10 -6.46 -17.31
C LEU A 136 -4.60 -7.28 -18.52
N PRO A 137 -3.29 -7.57 -18.60
CA PRO A 137 -2.75 -8.38 -19.69
C PRO A 137 -3.49 -9.72 -19.81
N GLU A 138 -3.66 -10.21 -21.05
CA GLU A 138 -4.30 -11.50 -21.31
C GLU A 138 -3.65 -12.63 -20.49
N GLU A 139 -4.51 -13.45 -19.90
CA GLU A 139 -4.11 -14.65 -19.16
C GLU A 139 -3.27 -15.56 -20.05
N ARG A 140 -2.10 -15.98 -19.56
CA ARG A 140 -1.28 -16.98 -20.25
C ARG A 140 -1.32 -18.29 -19.49
N HIS A 141 -1.34 -19.40 -20.22
CA HIS A 141 -1.20 -20.72 -19.63
C HIS A 141 -0.26 -21.58 -20.45
N MET A 142 0.34 -22.56 -19.81
CA MET A 142 1.14 -23.59 -20.46
C MET A 142 0.75 -24.96 -19.93
N LYS A 143 0.82 -25.97 -20.79
CA LYS A 143 0.63 -27.36 -20.41
C LYS A 143 1.96 -28.07 -20.45
N VAL A 144 2.31 -28.75 -19.35
CA VAL A 144 3.51 -29.58 -19.24
C VAL A 144 3.07 -30.94 -18.74
N ASP A 145 3.28 -31.98 -19.55
CA ASP A 145 2.82 -33.35 -19.29
C ASP A 145 1.32 -33.42 -18.93
N ASN A 146 1.02 -33.87 -17.71
CA ASN A 146 -0.32 -33.97 -17.16
C ASN A 146 -0.67 -32.82 -16.19
N LYS A 147 0.02 -31.67 -16.30
CA LYS A 147 -0.18 -30.48 -15.48
C LYS A 147 -0.47 -29.26 -16.37
N ASN A 148 -1.41 -28.44 -15.94
CA ASN A 148 -1.68 -27.13 -16.54
C ASN A 148 -1.23 -26.03 -15.58
N PHE A 149 -0.43 -25.10 -16.07
CA PHE A 149 0.01 -23.92 -15.34
C PHE A 149 -0.70 -22.69 -15.90
N TYR A 150 -1.45 -21.98 -15.07
CA TYR A 150 -2.12 -20.73 -15.41
C TYR A 150 -1.39 -19.56 -14.77
N PHE A 151 -1.19 -18.47 -15.51
CA PHE A 151 -0.55 -17.24 -15.08
C PHE A 151 -1.56 -16.11 -15.21
N ASP A 152 -2.29 -15.88 -14.13
CA ASP A 152 -3.38 -14.90 -14.09
C ASP A 152 -2.82 -13.59 -13.51
N ILE A 153 -2.99 -12.47 -14.20
CA ILE A 153 -2.77 -11.17 -13.58
C ILE A 153 -4.07 -10.74 -12.90
N GLY A 154 -4.01 -10.51 -11.60
CA GLY A 154 -5.13 -10.02 -10.81
C GLY A 154 -4.79 -8.70 -10.12
N GLN A 155 -5.81 -8.01 -9.67
CA GLN A 155 -5.67 -6.75 -8.94
C GLN A 155 -6.55 -6.78 -7.69
N ASN A 156 -6.02 -6.24 -6.59
CA ASN A 156 -6.78 -5.99 -5.39
C ASN A 156 -6.37 -4.65 -4.77
N ASN A 157 -6.97 -4.30 -3.63
CA ASN A 157 -6.67 -3.04 -2.92
C ASN A 157 -5.20 -2.91 -2.46
N ARG A 158 -4.36 -3.94 -2.62
CA ARG A 158 -2.92 -3.94 -2.31
C ARG A 158 -2.05 -3.78 -3.56
N GLY A 159 -2.65 -3.65 -4.74
CA GLY A 159 -1.97 -3.53 -6.03
C GLY A 159 -2.17 -4.73 -6.95
N VAL A 160 -1.35 -4.77 -8.01
CA VAL A 160 -1.34 -5.84 -9.01
C VAL A 160 -0.54 -7.04 -8.51
N TYR A 161 -1.00 -8.24 -8.84
CA TYR A 161 -0.32 -9.49 -8.52
C TYR A 161 -0.46 -10.48 -9.67
N MET A 162 0.50 -11.40 -9.77
CA MET A 162 0.40 -12.57 -10.63
C MET A 162 0.05 -13.78 -9.78
N ARG A 163 -1.00 -14.52 -10.14
CA ARG A 163 -1.32 -15.82 -9.57
C ARG A 163 -0.88 -16.91 -10.52
N ILE A 164 0.06 -17.74 -10.06
CA ILE A 164 0.49 -18.93 -10.80
C ILE A 164 -0.26 -20.13 -10.21
N SER A 165 -1.13 -20.77 -10.99
CA SER A 165 -1.90 -21.94 -10.57
C SER A 165 -1.40 -23.20 -11.28
N GLU A 166 -0.96 -24.20 -10.53
CA GLU A 166 -0.74 -25.56 -11.03
C GLU A 166 -2.02 -26.39 -10.85
N VAL A 167 -2.54 -26.94 -11.95
CA VAL A 167 -3.75 -27.77 -11.96
C VAL A 167 -3.40 -29.15 -12.52
N LYS A 168 -3.69 -30.19 -11.73
CA LYS A 168 -3.57 -31.60 -12.12
C LYS A 168 -4.84 -32.34 -11.71
N ASN A 169 -5.57 -32.86 -12.68
CA ASN A 169 -6.90 -33.46 -12.47
C ASN A 169 -7.81 -32.48 -11.68
N ASN A 170 -8.18 -32.82 -10.45
CA ASN A 170 -8.98 -31.98 -9.54
C ASN A 170 -8.16 -31.24 -8.47
N PHE A 171 -6.83 -31.40 -8.44
CA PHE A 171 -5.99 -30.69 -7.49
C PHE A 171 -5.48 -29.40 -8.11
N ARG A 172 -5.78 -28.29 -7.45
CA ARG A 172 -5.30 -26.96 -7.80
C ARG A 172 -4.45 -26.42 -6.66
N THR A 173 -3.18 -26.15 -6.93
CA THR A 173 -2.29 -25.41 -6.04
C THR A 173 -1.96 -24.07 -6.70
N SER A 174 -1.79 -23.00 -5.92
CA SER A 174 -1.46 -21.71 -6.50
C SER A 174 -0.61 -20.86 -5.57
N ILE A 175 0.25 -20.04 -6.16
CA ILE A 175 1.01 -19.01 -5.47
C ILE A 175 0.59 -17.63 -6.00
N THR A 176 0.68 -16.61 -5.15
CA THR A 176 0.40 -15.22 -5.51
C THR A 176 1.67 -14.39 -5.32
N ILE A 177 2.11 -13.74 -6.39
CA ILE A 177 3.34 -12.96 -6.44
C ILE A 177 2.97 -11.48 -6.68
N PRO A 178 3.19 -10.59 -5.69
CA PRO A 178 2.99 -9.15 -5.87
C PRO A 178 3.89 -8.58 -6.97
N GLU A 179 3.38 -7.60 -7.72
CA GLU A 179 4.10 -6.94 -8.83
C GLU A 179 5.50 -6.47 -8.43
N LYS A 180 5.62 -5.85 -7.26
CA LYS A 180 6.90 -5.36 -6.70
C LYS A 180 8.01 -6.41 -6.59
N CYS A 181 7.67 -7.70 -6.61
CA CYS A 181 8.63 -8.79 -6.47
C CYS A 181 8.97 -9.47 -7.80
N TRP A 182 8.34 -9.10 -8.92
CA TRP A 182 8.53 -9.80 -10.19
C TRP A 182 9.97 -9.75 -10.70
N ILE A 183 10.64 -8.61 -10.60
CA ILE A 183 12.05 -8.46 -11.02
C ILE A 183 12.94 -9.42 -10.25
N ARG A 184 12.83 -9.42 -8.91
CA ARG A 184 13.63 -10.33 -8.06
C ARG A 184 13.31 -11.80 -8.34
N PHE A 185 12.04 -12.12 -8.55
CA PHE A 185 11.63 -13.49 -8.87
C PHE A 185 12.23 -13.96 -10.22
N ARG A 186 12.18 -13.09 -11.23
CA ARG A 186 12.79 -13.33 -12.54
C ARG A 186 14.29 -13.51 -12.43
N ASP A 187 14.98 -12.64 -11.70
CA ASP A 187 16.44 -12.67 -11.58
C ASP A 187 16.90 -13.97 -10.88
N ILE A 188 16.22 -14.38 -9.80
CA ILE A 188 16.47 -15.67 -9.15
C ILE A 188 16.22 -16.84 -10.11
N PHE A 189 15.12 -16.80 -10.87
CA PHE A 189 14.80 -17.86 -11.83
C PHE A 189 15.83 -17.95 -12.95
N ASN A 190 16.27 -16.82 -13.50
CA ASN A 190 17.32 -16.73 -14.52
C ASN A 190 18.66 -17.27 -14.00
N ASP A 191 19.06 -16.91 -12.78
CA ASP A 191 20.27 -17.44 -12.13
C ASP A 191 20.28 -18.97 -12.08
N TYR A 192 19.12 -19.59 -11.80
CA TYR A 192 18.98 -21.04 -11.83
C TYR A 192 19.03 -21.60 -13.25
N CYS A 193 18.39 -20.95 -14.23
CA CYS A 193 18.48 -21.34 -15.63
C CYS A 193 19.93 -21.36 -16.14
N ASP A 194 20.72 -20.35 -15.79
CA ASP A 194 22.11 -20.25 -16.23
C ASP A 194 23.02 -21.25 -15.52
N LYS A 195 22.79 -21.52 -14.22
CA LYS A 195 23.51 -22.58 -13.49
C LYS A 195 23.23 -23.96 -14.08
N MET A 196 21.98 -24.26 -14.43
CA MET A 196 21.63 -25.56 -15.02
C MET A 196 22.20 -25.76 -16.43
N LYS A 197 22.36 -24.69 -17.22
CA LYS A 197 23.04 -24.76 -18.52
C LYS A 197 24.53 -25.10 -18.39
N LYS A 198 25.21 -24.56 -17.37
CA LYS A 198 26.64 -24.83 -17.11
C LYS A 198 26.92 -26.28 -16.70
N THR A 199 25.94 -26.97 -16.11
CA THR A 199 26.07 -28.37 -15.71
C THR A 199 25.82 -29.35 -16.86
N SER A 200 25.25 -28.89 -17.98
CA SER A 200 24.94 -29.72 -19.16
C SER A 200 26.02 -29.73 -20.24
N ASP A 201 27.21 -29.18 -19.97
CA ASP A 201 28.37 -29.40 -20.85
C ASP A 201 28.93 -30.83 -20.61
N PRO A 202 28.95 -31.72 -21.63
CA PRO A 202 29.34 -33.10 -21.44
C PRO A 202 30.86 -33.23 -21.21
N ILE A 203 31.23 -33.96 -20.18
CA ILE A 203 32.56 -34.59 -20.06
C ILE A 203 32.68 -35.59 -21.21
N THR A 204 33.23 -35.20 -22.35
CA THR A 204 33.67 -36.16 -23.39
C THR A 204 34.79 -35.57 -24.26
N ALA A 205 36.03 -35.73 -23.79
CA ALA A 205 37.28 -35.84 -24.55
C ALA A 205 38.35 -36.03 -23.45
N ASP A 206 39.01 -37.19 -23.33
CA ASP A 206 40.10 -37.56 -24.22
C ASP A 206 40.18 -39.08 -24.45
N ILE A 207 40.04 -39.51 -25.71
CA ILE A 207 40.67 -40.73 -26.19
C ILE A 207 41.87 -40.27 -27.01
N ASN A 208 43.06 -40.26 -26.39
CA ASN A 208 44.33 -40.13 -27.10
C ASN A 208 44.83 -41.53 -27.50
N LEU A 209 44.62 -41.92 -28.75
CA LEU A 209 45.45 -42.94 -29.40
C LEU A 209 46.70 -42.23 -29.99
N PRO A 210 47.93 -42.62 -29.63
CA PRO A 210 49.10 -42.16 -30.35
C PRO A 210 49.31 -43.04 -31.58
N THR A 211 49.19 -42.41 -32.75
CA THR A 211 49.70 -42.91 -34.02
C THR A 211 51.23 -42.96 -33.95
N SER A 212 51.84 -44.10 -34.25
CA SER A 212 53.27 -44.18 -34.58
C SER A 212 53.45 -45.16 -35.73
N ALA A 213 53.66 -44.61 -36.91
CA ALA A 213 54.21 -45.32 -38.05
C ALA A 213 55.70 -45.59 -37.82
N ASN A 214 56.19 -46.78 -38.19
CA ASN A 214 57.39 -46.93 -39.04
C ASN A 214 57.67 -48.40 -39.42
N SER A 215 57.37 -48.69 -40.69
CA SER A 215 58.20 -49.31 -41.74
C SER A 215 59.35 -50.28 -41.44
N LEU A 216 59.35 -51.33 -42.28
CA LEU A 216 60.46 -52.02 -42.99
C LEU A 216 61.08 -53.32 -42.44
N LYS A 217 60.85 -54.36 -43.28
CA LYS A 217 61.62 -55.58 -43.57
C LYS A 217 61.68 -56.70 -42.53
#